data_AF-A0A1B3PEF5-F1
#
_entry.id   AF-A0A1B3PEF5-F1
#
_cell.length_a   1.000
_cell.length_b   1.000
_cell.length_c   1.000
_cell.angle_alpha   90.00
_cell.angle_beta   90.00
_cell.angle_gamma   90.00
#
_symmetry.space_group_name_H-M   'P 1'
#
loop_
_entity.id
_entity.type
_entity.pdbx_description
1 polymer ?
#
loop_
_entity_poly.entity_id
_entity_poly.type
_entity_poly.pdbx_seq_one_letter_code
_entity_poly.pdbx_strand_id
1 'polypeptide(L)'
;MGFVFSHFFFQTSFATTATTIVSGAMAERTKLSAYMIFSFLNTLVFAFPSHWMWAKNGWLQRMHVVDIARAGPVHLVGGVTGFIATIILKPRLGRFEGTAKKEMGSPTNAILGLFMLWWGWLGFNCGSTFGITGGKWKLAARAAVSTVMASMGGGTVGLLISYITEKRRFEVGHLIFSVLGALVSVTSMCALARPWEGLL
;
A
#
# COMPACT_ATOMS: atom_id res chain seq x y z
N MET A 1 13.49 -19.00 19.44
CA MET A 1 13.72 -17.53 19.36
C MET A 1 13.66 -16.98 17.93
N GLY A 2 14.37 -17.56 16.94
CA GLY A 2 14.43 -17.00 15.58
C GLY A 2 13.09 -16.66 14.91
N PHE A 3 12.10 -17.56 15.01
CA PHE A 3 10.75 -17.31 14.46
C PHE A 3 10.02 -16.13 15.10
N VAL A 4 10.22 -15.89 16.39
CA VAL A 4 9.58 -14.77 17.10
C VAL A 4 10.19 -13.46 16.62
N PHE A 5 11.51 -13.39 16.50
CA PHE A 5 12.21 -12.20 16.02
C PHE A 5 11.91 -11.90 14.55
N SER A 6 11.92 -12.90 13.68
CA SER A 6 11.58 -12.70 12.26
C SER A 6 10.12 -12.26 12.09
N HIS A 7 9.20 -12.85 12.85
CA HIS A 7 7.80 -12.44 12.85
C HIS A 7 7.64 -11.02 13.40
N PHE A 8 8.27 -10.68 14.52
CA PHE A 8 8.23 -9.32 15.08
C PHE A 8 8.77 -8.28 14.09
N PHE A 9 9.95 -8.54 13.51
CA PHE A 9 10.56 -7.64 12.53
C PHE A 9 9.66 -7.44 11.31
N PHE A 10 9.15 -8.54 10.74
CA PHE A 10 8.27 -8.49 9.57
C PHE A 10 6.95 -7.78 9.89
N GLN A 11 6.32 -8.06 11.04
CA GLN A 11 5.11 -7.36 11.48
C GLN A 11 5.33 -5.85 11.70
N THR A 12 6.49 -5.48 12.27
CA THR A 12 6.85 -4.10 12.56
C THR A 12 7.08 -3.30 11.27
N SER A 13 7.61 -3.92 10.21
CA SER A 13 7.73 -3.25 8.92
C SER A 13 6.36 -2.87 8.35
N PHE A 14 5.34 -3.73 8.45
CA PHE A 14 3.96 -3.38 8.03
C PHE A 14 3.35 -2.25 8.87
N ALA A 15 3.55 -2.27 10.19
CA ALA A 15 3.09 -1.20 11.06
C ALA A 15 3.73 0.15 10.68
N THR A 16 5.01 0.11 10.30
CA THR A 16 5.74 1.28 9.79
C THR A 16 5.15 1.73 8.45
N THR A 17 4.92 0.82 7.51
CA THR A 17 4.28 1.12 6.21
C THR A 17 2.92 1.80 6.40
N ALA A 18 2.04 1.22 7.23
CA ALA A 18 0.71 1.77 7.51
C ALA A 18 0.77 3.21 8.04
N THR A 19 1.76 3.50 8.89
CA THR A 19 1.99 4.85 9.43
C THR A 19 2.54 5.82 8.40
N THR A 20 3.48 5.38 7.56
CA THR A 20 4.06 6.24 6.52
C THR A 20 3.08 6.61 5.41
N ILE A 21 2.02 5.83 5.16
CA ILE A 21 0.95 6.20 4.22
C ILE A 21 0.30 7.52 4.64
N VAL A 22 0.02 7.68 5.94
CA VAL A 22 -0.64 8.88 6.47
C VAL A 22 0.26 10.12 6.36
N SER A 23 1.58 9.94 6.46
CA SER A 23 2.57 11.01 6.35
C SER A 23 2.44 11.81 5.05
N GLY A 24 2.24 11.12 3.92
CA GLY A 24 2.08 11.76 2.61
C GLY A 24 0.80 12.57 2.50
N ALA A 25 -0.28 12.12 3.16
CA ALA A 25 -1.56 12.83 3.19
C ALA A 25 -1.49 14.13 4.02
N MET A 26 -0.71 14.08 5.11
CA MET A 26 -0.51 15.16 6.08
C MET A 26 0.59 16.17 5.68
N ALA A 27 1.37 15.87 4.64
CA ALA A 27 2.53 16.65 4.24
C ALA A 27 2.24 18.15 3.99
N GLU A 28 3.28 18.96 4.15
CA GLU A 28 3.33 20.43 3.96
C GLU A 28 2.53 21.29 4.96
N ARG A 29 1.62 20.70 5.74
CA ARG A 29 0.75 21.45 6.67
C ARG A 29 0.65 20.88 8.08
N THR A 30 1.54 19.96 8.43
CA THR A 30 1.61 19.32 9.75
C THR A 30 2.94 19.64 10.41
N LYS A 31 2.90 20.04 11.69
CA LYS A 31 4.12 20.19 12.51
C LYS A 31 4.74 18.82 12.77
N LEU A 32 6.06 18.71 12.62
CA LEU A 32 6.77 17.44 12.83
C LEU A 32 6.53 16.85 14.23
N SER A 33 6.48 17.68 15.27
CA SER A 33 6.19 17.23 16.64
C SER A 33 4.81 16.57 16.78
N ALA A 34 3.78 17.15 16.17
CA ALA A 34 2.45 16.57 16.13
C ALA A 34 2.44 15.25 15.34
N TYR A 35 3.18 15.18 14.23
CA TYR A 35 3.30 13.98 13.43
C TYR A 35 4.01 12.83 14.18
N MET A 36 5.01 13.10 15.01
CA MET A 36 5.68 12.06 15.82
C MET A 36 4.71 11.44 16.84
N ILE A 37 3.93 12.26 17.55
CA ILE A 37 2.92 11.77 18.50
C ILE A 37 1.82 11.00 17.76
N PHE A 38 1.35 11.55 16.65
CA PHE A 38 0.37 10.88 15.79
C PHE A 38 0.88 9.52 15.30
N SER A 39 2.14 9.41 14.87
CA SER A 39 2.73 8.16 14.37
C SER A 39 2.75 7.06 15.43
N PHE A 40 3.06 7.42 16.67
CA PHE A 40 3.00 6.51 17.80
C PHE A 40 1.57 5.99 18.04
N LEU A 41 0.59 6.89 18.06
CA LEU A 41 -0.83 6.53 18.23
C LEU A 41 -1.36 5.71 17.05
N ASN A 42 -0.97 6.05 15.83
CA ASN A 42 -1.40 5.33 14.62
C ASN A 42 -0.88 3.89 14.60
N THR A 43 0.28 3.62 15.21
CA THR A 43 0.78 2.25 15.39
C THR A 43 -0.17 1.42 16.25
N LEU A 44 -0.80 2.02 17.28
CA LEU A 44 -1.83 1.35 18.08
C LEU A 44 -3.11 1.14 17.26
N VAL A 45 -3.51 2.13 16.45
CA VAL A 45 -4.65 2.00 15.53
C VAL A 45 -4.43 0.88 14.52
N PHE A 46 -3.21 0.66 14.04
CA PHE A 46 -2.85 -0.49 13.20
C PHE A 46 -2.94 -1.83 13.95
N ALA A 47 -2.55 -1.87 15.22
CA ALA A 47 -2.49 -3.10 16.01
C ALA A 47 -3.85 -3.77 16.21
N PHE A 48 -4.93 -3.00 16.41
CA PHE A 48 -6.26 -3.56 16.64
C PHE A 48 -6.83 -4.32 15.41
N PRO A 49 -6.94 -3.72 14.21
CA PRO A 49 -7.40 -4.43 13.02
C PRO A 49 -6.48 -5.58 12.62
N SER A 50 -5.17 -5.42 12.82
CA SER A 50 -4.19 -6.49 12.63
C SER A 50 -4.47 -7.69 13.53
N HIS A 51 -4.81 -7.45 14.80
CA HIS A 51 -5.21 -8.52 15.72
C HIS A 51 -6.52 -9.18 15.28
N TRP A 52 -7.53 -8.38 14.91
CA TRP A 52 -8.83 -8.90 14.49
C TRP A 52 -8.74 -9.87 13.32
N MET A 53 -7.83 -9.59 12.38
CA MET A 53 -7.75 -10.33 11.13
C MET A 53 -6.65 -11.39 11.08
N TRP A 54 -5.56 -11.24 11.83
CA TRP A 54 -4.41 -12.17 11.72
C TRP A 54 -4.11 -12.94 13.01
N ALA A 55 -4.65 -12.54 14.15
CA ALA A 55 -4.50 -13.33 15.35
C ALA A 55 -5.41 -14.56 15.28
N LYS A 56 -4.93 -15.69 15.83
CA LYS A 56 -5.70 -16.95 15.86
C LYS A 56 -7.08 -16.78 16.53
N ASN A 57 -7.17 -15.89 17.50
CA ASN A 57 -8.38 -15.58 18.26
C ASN A 57 -9.14 -14.35 17.73
N GLY A 58 -8.65 -13.70 16.67
CA GLY A 58 -9.27 -12.53 16.05
C GLY A 58 -10.64 -12.86 15.44
N TRP A 59 -11.60 -11.94 15.57
CA TRP A 59 -12.98 -12.20 15.16
C TRP A 59 -13.15 -12.27 13.64
N LEU A 60 -12.45 -11.44 12.86
CA LEU A 60 -12.44 -11.52 11.39
C LEU A 60 -11.82 -12.84 10.91
N GLN A 61 -10.77 -13.29 11.60
CA GLN A 61 -10.16 -14.59 11.31
C GLN A 61 -11.11 -15.75 11.57
N ARG A 62 -11.92 -15.70 12.64
CA ARG A 62 -12.96 -16.71 12.93
C ARG A 62 -14.07 -16.72 11.89
N MET A 63 -14.33 -15.60 11.23
CA MET A 63 -15.26 -15.51 10.10
C MET A 63 -14.63 -15.91 8.76
N HIS A 64 -13.40 -16.44 8.77
CA HIS A 64 -12.68 -16.87 7.57
C HIS A 64 -12.41 -15.75 6.56
N VAL A 65 -12.27 -14.49 7.02
CA VAL A 65 -11.82 -13.40 6.17
C VAL A 65 -10.39 -13.67 5.70
N VAL A 66 -10.14 -13.50 4.41
CA VAL A 66 -8.86 -13.78 3.78
C VAL A 66 -8.16 -12.48 3.43
N ASP A 67 -6.96 -12.29 3.97
CA ASP A 67 -6.05 -11.23 3.59
C ASP A 67 -4.61 -11.73 3.74
N ILE A 68 -4.01 -12.17 2.62
CA ILE A 68 -2.72 -12.86 2.60
C ILE A 68 -1.58 -11.92 3.01
N ALA A 69 -1.45 -10.79 2.32
CA ALA A 69 -0.34 -9.87 2.52
C ALA A 69 -0.77 -8.54 3.14
N ARG A 70 -1.91 -8.50 3.84
CA ARG A 70 -2.25 -7.45 4.82
C ARG A 70 -2.83 -6.17 4.22
N ALA A 71 -3.56 -6.29 3.13
CA ALA A 71 -4.17 -5.16 2.45
C ALA A 71 -5.10 -4.34 3.35
N GLY A 72 -5.88 -4.99 4.24
CA GLY A 72 -6.83 -4.30 5.11
C GLY A 72 -6.11 -3.42 6.14
N PRO A 73 -5.46 -3.99 7.16
CA PRO A 73 -4.80 -3.23 8.21
C PRO A 73 -3.70 -2.30 7.71
N VAL A 74 -3.00 -2.62 6.61
CA VAL A 74 -1.96 -1.71 6.11
C VAL A 74 -2.56 -0.60 5.24
N HIS A 75 -3.23 -0.96 4.16
CA HIS A 75 -3.62 0.00 3.14
C HIS A 75 -5.01 0.60 3.38
N LEU A 76 -6.01 -0.20 3.77
CA LEU A 76 -7.34 0.32 4.06
C LEU A 76 -7.32 1.20 5.32
N VAL A 77 -6.77 0.70 6.43
CA VAL A 77 -6.69 1.49 7.67
C VAL A 77 -5.77 2.70 7.48
N GLY A 78 -4.59 2.53 6.87
CA GLY A 78 -3.69 3.65 6.57
C GLY A 78 -4.34 4.70 5.66
N GLY A 79 -5.08 4.26 4.62
CA GLY A 79 -5.79 5.14 3.70
C GLY A 79 -6.94 5.90 4.38
N VAL A 80 -7.77 5.22 5.16
CA VAL A 80 -8.87 5.85 5.92
C VAL A 80 -8.33 6.83 6.94
N THR A 81 -7.28 6.47 7.70
CA THR A 81 -6.67 7.40 8.64
C THR A 81 -6.08 8.61 7.93
N GLY A 82 -5.41 8.43 6.79
CA GLY A 82 -4.88 9.52 5.97
C GLY A 82 -5.98 10.44 5.42
N PHE A 83 -7.12 9.87 5.03
CA PHE A 83 -8.30 10.61 4.59
C PHE A 83 -8.89 11.46 5.73
N ILE A 84 -9.13 10.86 6.89
CA ILE A 84 -9.65 11.57 8.08
C ILE A 84 -8.68 12.67 8.53
N ALA A 85 -7.37 12.37 8.58
CA ALA A 85 -6.35 13.36 8.91
C ALA A 85 -6.36 14.54 7.93
N THR A 86 -6.56 14.27 6.63
CA THR A 86 -6.64 15.31 5.60
C THR A 86 -7.87 16.19 5.76
N ILE A 87 -9.03 15.62 6.12
CA ILE A 87 -10.26 16.39 6.41
C ILE A 87 -10.02 17.35 7.58
N ILE A 88 -9.42 16.84 8.67
CA ILE A 88 -9.16 17.63 9.88
C ILE A 88 -8.14 18.75 9.60
N LEU A 89 -7.06 18.46 8.88
CA LEU A 89 -6.02 19.43 8.54
C LEU A 89 -6.45 20.47 7.51
N LYS A 90 -7.56 20.22 6.79
CA LYS A 90 -8.06 21.05 5.69
C LYS A 90 -7.07 21.13 4.50
N PRO A 91 -7.42 21.79 3.38
CA PRO A 91 -6.54 21.93 2.23
C PRO A 91 -5.26 22.72 2.54
N ARG A 92 -4.21 22.49 1.74
CA ARG A 92 -3.02 23.36 1.74
C ARG A 92 -3.41 24.78 1.28
N LEU A 93 -2.69 25.79 1.76
CA LEU A 93 -2.85 27.17 1.31
C LEU A 93 -2.68 27.26 -0.21
N GLY A 94 -3.57 27.99 -0.90
CA GLY A 94 -3.57 28.07 -2.36
C GLY A 94 -3.89 26.76 -3.09
N ARG A 95 -4.29 25.67 -2.41
CA ARG A 95 -4.49 24.35 -3.08
C ARG A 95 -5.63 24.36 -4.08
N PHE A 96 -6.65 25.18 -3.86
CA PHE A 96 -7.83 25.25 -4.71
C PHE A 96 -8.07 26.66 -5.28
N GLU A 97 -7.05 27.53 -5.20
CA GLU A 97 -7.06 28.84 -5.82
C GLU A 97 -6.53 28.71 -7.26
N GLY A 98 -7.27 29.28 -8.22
CA GLY A 98 -6.93 29.25 -9.66
C GLY A 98 -7.36 27.98 -10.40
N THR A 99 -7.18 27.99 -11.72
CA THR A 99 -7.57 26.90 -12.65
C THR A 99 -6.40 26.10 -13.19
N ALA A 100 -5.16 26.46 -12.83
CA ALA A 100 -3.96 25.81 -13.34
C ALA A 100 -3.79 24.39 -12.78
N LYS A 101 -3.43 23.45 -13.66
CA LYS A 101 -3.08 22.08 -13.29
C LYS A 101 -1.87 22.12 -12.36
N LYS A 102 -2.01 21.52 -11.17
CA LYS A 102 -0.95 21.47 -10.17
C LYS A 102 0.11 20.44 -10.58
N GLU A 103 1.33 20.88 -10.79
CA GLU A 103 2.43 20.00 -11.18
C GLU A 103 3.06 19.27 -9.98
N MET A 104 3.69 18.13 -10.28
CA MET A 104 4.44 17.33 -9.32
C MET A 104 5.79 18.02 -9.05
N GLY A 105 6.19 18.15 -7.77
CA GLY A 105 7.42 18.84 -7.42
C GLY A 105 8.69 18.25 -8.03
N SER A 106 8.84 16.92 -8.02
CA SER A 106 9.96 16.22 -8.68
C SER A 106 9.49 14.87 -9.25
N PRO A 107 9.27 14.78 -10.58
CA PRO A 107 8.91 13.53 -11.24
C PRO A 107 9.95 12.43 -11.05
N THR A 108 11.25 12.77 -11.08
CA THR A 108 12.34 11.81 -10.89
C THR A 108 12.29 11.13 -9.53
N ASN A 109 12.11 11.91 -8.45
CA ASN A 109 12.00 11.34 -7.10
C ASN A 109 10.73 10.51 -6.92
N ALA A 110 9.63 10.90 -7.55
CA ALA A 110 8.38 10.15 -7.49
C ALA A 110 8.50 8.79 -8.21
N ILE A 111 9.14 8.75 -9.39
CA ILE A 111 9.41 7.51 -10.12
C ILE A 111 10.39 6.62 -9.34
N LEU A 112 11.43 7.19 -8.74
CA LEU A 112 12.36 6.45 -7.88
C LEU A 112 11.60 5.81 -6.70
N GLY A 113 10.72 6.57 -6.05
CA GLY A 113 9.85 6.07 -4.99
C GLY A 113 8.93 4.94 -5.47
N LEU A 114 8.34 5.07 -6.66
CA LEU A 114 7.55 3.99 -7.29
C LEU A 114 8.37 2.71 -7.42
N PHE A 115 9.58 2.77 -7.97
CA PHE A 115 10.42 1.57 -8.15
C PHE A 115 10.84 0.94 -6.81
N MET A 116 11.18 1.77 -5.82
CA MET A 116 11.49 1.28 -4.47
C MET A 116 10.29 0.56 -3.84
N LEU A 117 9.09 1.13 -3.96
CA LEU A 117 7.85 0.53 -3.46
C LEU A 117 7.50 -0.74 -4.24
N TRP A 118 7.58 -0.73 -5.57
CA TRP A 118 7.26 -1.86 -6.42
C TRP A 118 8.16 -3.07 -6.12
N TRP A 119 9.47 -2.85 -6.03
CA TRP A 119 10.41 -3.91 -5.68
C TRP A 119 10.22 -4.39 -4.23
N GLY A 120 10.04 -3.46 -3.30
CA GLY A 120 9.71 -3.78 -1.91
C GLY A 120 8.42 -4.60 -1.78
N TRP A 121 7.44 -4.36 -2.65
CA TRP A 121 6.16 -5.08 -2.67
C TRP A 121 6.31 -6.57 -2.98
N LEU A 122 7.33 -6.95 -3.76
CA LEU A 122 7.64 -8.36 -3.97
C LEU A 122 8.06 -9.02 -2.66
N GLY A 123 8.87 -8.36 -1.84
CA GLY A 123 9.21 -8.83 -0.49
C GLY A 123 8.00 -8.87 0.44
N PHE A 124 7.14 -7.85 0.36
CA PHE A 124 5.90 -7.72 1.12
C PHE A 124 4.93 -8.88 0.86
N ASN A 125 4.64 -9.18 -0.41
CA ASN A 125 3.69 -10.21 -0.82
C ASN A 125 4.27 -11.62 -0.68
N CYS A 126 5.48 -11.86 -1.18
CA CYS A 126 6.12 -13.18 -1.10
C CYS A 126 6.43 -13.57 0.36
N GLY A 127 6.93 -12.62 1.16
CA GLY A 127 7.27 -12.82 2.56
C GLY A 127 6.06 -13.17 3.44
N SER A 128 4.86 -12.73 3.03
CA SER A 128 3.61 -13.00 3.75
C SER A 128 3.17 -14.47 3.72
N THR A 129 3.89 -15.34 3.02
CA THR A 129 3.73 -16.80 3.08
C THR A 129 4.40 -17.44 4.31
N PHE A 130 5.26 -16.69 5.02
CA PHE A 130 5.98 -17.13 6.22
C PHE A 130 6.76 -18.43 6.02
N GLY A 131 7.54 -18.49 4.95
CA GLY A 131 8.53 -19.54 4.70
C GLY A 131 8.41 -20.20 3.32
N ILE A 132 9.38 -21.06 3.01
CA ILE A 132 9.48 -21.76 1.72
C ILE A 132 9.30 -23.27 1.84
N THR A 133 9.39 -23.81 3.05
CA THR A 133 9.26 -25.25 3.33
C THR A 133 7.80 -25.71 3.27
N GLY A 134 7.57 -27.02 3.17
CA GLY A 134 6.21 -27.60 3.18
C GLY A 134 5.34 -27.17 1.99
N GLY A 135 5.95 -26.84 0.85
CA GLY A 135 5.23 -26.39 -0.35
C GLY A 135 4.85 -24.91 -0.37
N LYS A 136 5.16 -24.15 0.69
CA LYS A 136 4.90 -22.70 0.76
C LYS A 136 5.64 -21.89 -0.31
N TRP A 137 6.76 -22.39 -0.83
CA TRP A 137 7.44 -21.77 -1.98
C TRP A 137 6.54 -21.59 -3.20
N LYS A 138 5.55 -22.49 -3.40
CA LYS A 138 4.58 -22.37 -4.50
C LYS A 138 3.66 -21.16 -4.31
N LEU A 139 3.25 -20.90 -3.07
CA LEU A 139 2.46 -19.72 -2.70
C LEU A 139 3.27 -18.44 -2.87
N ALA A 140 4.55 -18.47 -2.46
CA ALA A 140 5.44 -17.31 -2.59
C ALA A 140 5.73 -16.99 -4.06
N ALA A 141 6.00 -18.02 -4.88
CA ALA A 141 6.19 -17.86 -6.32
C ALA A 141 4.92 -17.33 -7.00
N ARG A 142 3.75 -17.84 -6.63
CA ARG A 142 2.46 -17.32 -7.13
C ARG A 142 2.27 -15.86 -6.73
N ALA A 143 2.53 -15.52 -5.46
CA ALA A 143 2.47 -14.13 -4.98
C ALA A 143 3.38 -13.19 -5.78
N ALA A 144 4.60 -13.61 -6.09
CA ALA A 144 5.52 -12.83 -6.93
C ALA A 144 4.92 -12.55 -8.30
N VAL A 145 4.48 -13.60 -9.00
CA VAL A 145 3.95 -13.48 -10.36
C VAL A 145 2.66 -12.65 -10.38
N SER A 146 1.71 -12.91 -9.48
CA SER A 146 0.46 -12.14 -9.38
C SER A 146 0.73 -10.66 -9.10
N THR A 147 1.76 -10.35 -8.29
CA THR A 147 2.15 -8.95 -8.00
C THR A 147 2.69 -8.24 -9.24
N VAL A 148 3.55 -8.92 -10.01
CA VAL A 148 4.07 -8.37 -11.28
C VAL A 148 2.94 -8.18 -12.29
N MET A 149 2.09 -9.19 -12.46
CA MET A 149 0.95 -9.12 -13.38
C MET A 149 -0.02 -7.99 -13.01
N ALA A 150 -0.30 -7.78 -11.72
CA ALA A 150 -1.09 -6.65 -11.26
C ALA A 150 -0.45 -5.30 -11.54
N SER A 151 0.85 -5.16 -11.31
CA SER A 151 1.54 -3.92 -11.66
C SER A 151 1.51 -3.63 -13.16
N MET A 152 1.55 -4.66 -14.02
CA MET A 152 1.40 -4.53 -15.47
C MET A 152 -0.03 -4.10 -15.84
N GLY A 153 -1.05 -4.77 -15.31
CA GLY A 153 -2.46 -4.43 -15.53
C GLY A 153 -2.76 -2.99 -15.11
N GLY A 154 -2.38 -2.63 -13.88
CA GLY A 154 -2.51 -1.26 -13.36
C GLY A 154 -1.74 -0.23 -14.17
N GLY A 155 -0.52 -0.56 -14.60
CA GLY A 155 0.29 0.32 -15.46
C GLY A 155 -0.35 0.57 -16.81
N THR A 156 -0.82 -0.48 -17.48
CA THR A 156 -1.53 -0.38 -18.77
C THR A 156 -2.80 0.44 -18.65
N VAL A 157 -3.62 0.16 -17.63
CA VAL A 157 -4.84 0.94 -17.36
C VAL A 157 -4.50 2.40 -17.05
N GLY A 158 -3.46 2.66 -16.27
CA GLY A 158 -2.99 4.02 -15.98
C GLY A 158 -2.56 4.81 -17.20
N LEU A 159 -1.86 4.17 -18.15
CA LEU A 159 -1.49 4.78 -19.43
C LEU A 159 -2.72 5.08 -20.28
N LEU A 160 -3.68 4.16 -20.36
CA LEU A 160 -4.93 4.35 -21.10
C LEU A 160 -5.75 5.50 -20.50
N ILE A 161 -5.95 5.50 -19.18
CA ILE A 161 -6.66 6.56 -18.47
C ILE A 161 -5.98 7.90 -18.74
N SER A 162 -4.66 7.99 -18.56
CA SER A 162 -3.92 9.21 -18.83
C SER A 162 -4.14 9.70 -20.26
N TYR A 163 -4.01 8.81 -21.25
CA TYR A 163 -4.16 9.18 -22.65
C TYR A 163 -5.57 9.75 -22.95
N ILE A 164 -6.60 9.16 -22.34
CA ILE A 164 -8.00 9.58 -22.52
C ILE A 164 -8.29 10.89 -21.78
N THR A 165 -7.90 11.02 -20.51
CA THR A 165 -8.25 12.17 -19.66
C THR A 165 -7.37 13.38 -19.90
N GLU A 166 -6.11 13.19 -20.33
CA GLU A 166 -5.11 14.25 -20.47
C GLU A 166 -4.90 14.69 -21.92
N LYS A 167 -5.95 14.56 -22.75
CA LYS A 167 -5.96 15.00 -24.14
C LYS A 167 -4.79 14.41 -24.95
N ARG A 168 -4.65 13.08 -24.91
CA ARG A 168 -3.62 12.30 -25.63
C ARG A 168 -2.20 12.51 -25.10
N ARG A 169 -2.05 12.80 -23.80
CA ARG A 169 -0.75 12.94 -23.13
C ARG A 169 -0.57 11.88 -22.05
N PHE A 170 0.67 11.46 -21.86
CA PHE A 170 1.05 10.54 -20.80
C PHE A 170 1.61 11.33 -19.61
N GLU A 171 0.87 11.30 -18.51
CA GLU A 171 1.21 11.97 -17.26
C GLU A 171 1.74 10.94 -16.27
N VAL A 172 2.95 11.20 -15.77
CA VAL A 172 3.68 10.30 -14.85
C VAL A 172 2.85 10.01 -13.58
N GLY A 173 2.08 10.98 -13.09
CA GLY A 173 1.24 10.80 -11.91
C GLY A 173 0.19 9.70 -12.08
N HIS A 174 -0.48 9.64 -13.23
CA HIS A 174 -1.48 8.60 -13.51
C HIS A 174 -0.86 7.21 -13.51
N LEU A 175 0.34 7.07 -14.10
CA LEU A 175 1.07 5.80 -14.09
C LEU A 175 1.43 5.37 -12.66
N ILE A 176 2.01 6.27 -11.86
CA ILE A 176 2.40 5.99 -10.47
C ILE A 176 1.19 5.56 -9.65
N PHE A 177 0.10 6.32 -9.67
CA PHE A 177 -1.09 5.99 -8.88
C PHE A 177 -1.74 4.68 -9.31
N SER A 178 -1.77 4.39 -10.62
CA SER A 178 -2.42 3.17 -11.11
C SER A 178 -1.60 1.91 -10.81
N VAL A 179 -0.27 1.98 -10.94
CA VAL A 179 0.62 0.86 -10.53
C VAL A 179 0.52 0.62 -9.03
N LEU A 180 0.64 1.66 -8.20
CA LEU A 180 0.54 1.51 -6.75
C LEU A 180 -0.85 1.03 -6.31
N GLY A 181 -1.92 1.53 -6.94
CA GLY A 181 -3.29 1.10 -6.68
C GLY A 181 -3.50 -0.39 -7.00
N ALA A 182 -2.94 -0.88 -8.10
CA ALA A 182 -3.01 -2.30 -8.46
C ALA A 182 -2.19 -3.17 -7.48
N LEU A 183 -1.01 -2.72 -7.06
CA LEU A 183 -0.22 -3.41 -6.03
C LEU A 183 -1.00 -3.53 -4.70
N VAL A 184 -1.66 -2.45 -4.26
CA VAL A 184 -2.54 -2.48 -3.08
C VAL A 184 -3.67 -3.50 -3.26
N SER A 185 -4.30 -3.53 -4.43
CA SER A 185 -5.45 -4.39 -4.71
C SER A 185 -5.08 -5.88 -4.66
N VAL A 186 -3.99 -6.28 -5.32
CA VAL A 186 -3.54 -7.68 -5.37
C VAL A 186 -3.00 -8.18 -4.03
N THR A 187 -2.64 -7.29 -3.10
CA THR A 187 -2.02 -7.63 -1.80
C THR A 187 -2.84 -8.65 -1.00
N SER A 188 -4.17 -8.52 -0.99
CA SER A 188 -5.04 -9.44 -0.24
C SER A 188 -5.08 -10.86 -0.82
N MET A 189 -4.86 -10.99 -2.13
CA MET A 189 -5.09 -12.22 -2.89
C MET A 189 -3.85 -12.75 -3.63
N CYS A 190 -2.67 -12.15 -3.41
CA CYS A 190 -1.47 -12.40 -4.20
C CYS A 190 -1.10 -13.90 -4.30
N ALA A 191 -1.20 -14.65 -3.20
CA ALA A 191 -0.90 -16.08 -3.16
C ALA A 191 -2.08 -17.00 -3.57
N LEU A 192 -3.25 -16.44 -3.87
CA LEU A 192 -4.47 -17.19 -4.22
C LEU A 192 -4.83 -17.03 -5.69
N ALA A 193 -4.77 -15.78 -6.19
CA ALA A 193 -5.08 -15.43 -7.56
C ALA A 193 -4.21 -16.20 -8.55
N ARG A 194 -4.81 -16.62 -9.67
CA ARG A 194 -4.08 -17.10 -10.83
C ARG A 194 -3.30 -15.92 -11.43
N PRO A 195 -2.09 -16.14 -11.97
CA PRO A 195 -1.27 -15.06 -12.54
C PRO A 195 -2.01 -14.11 -13.49
N TRP A 196 -2.90 -14.64 -14.34
CA TRP A 196 -3.66 -13.82 -15.29
C TRP A 196 -4.77 -12.99 -14.61
N GLU A 197 -5.34 -13.47 -13.50
CA GLU A 197 -6.34 -12.72 -12.71
C GLU A 197 -5.72 -11.48 -12.10
N GLY A 198 -4.40 -11.48 -11.87
CA GLY A 198 -3.69 -10.29 -11.44
C GLY A 198 -3.78 -9.13 -12.45
N LEU A 199 -3.99 -9.38 -13.74
CA LEU A 199 -4.11 -8.30 -14.75
C LEU A 199 -5.41 -7.50 -14.63
N LEU A 200 -6.44 -8.07 -13.99
CA LEU A 200 -7.76 -7.47 -13.82
C LEU A 200 -7.77 -6.51 -12.62
#